data_AF-A0A2S4KZT3-F1
#
_entry.id   AF-A0A2S4KZT3-F1
#
_cell.length_a   1.000
_cell.length_b   1.000
_cell.length_c   1.000
_cell.angle_alpha   90.00
_cell.angle_beta   90.00
_cell.angle_gamma   90.00
#
_symmetry.space_group_name_H-M   'P 1'
#
loop_
_entity.id
_entity.type
_entity.pdbx_description
1 polymer ?
#
loop_
_entity_poly.entity_id
_entity_poly.type
_entity_poly.pdbx_seq_one_letter_code
_entity_poly.pdbx_strand_id
1 'polypeptide(L)'
;MADPDSIPFFCTSPVLRETTELHIAATEGNHVYTQLLLDSGADATVQSLDGVTALHSAAYGGSDVVVQLLLDAGANVSAINIDVETPLHVAATFGHEGISKLLLDAGAEASAKNCYGNTPLQVAAERGHEGTVRLLLDAKSDIASRNNNGEPPLHAALSGGGVAITKMLLDAGADASAQGCGGHTAMHLATVSGELVELVLGAGADISVVTDDGTTVLQYAAAWGCPRSMRLLIAAGADVNARTPTGETALHSAVHRGSEENVQILLDAGADVSARTGTGETALHRAAASWGSPAKTKLLLDARADVAAANGDGETPLHLAIAGRSDDVAALLVAAGAPVSAVTARRETPLHLAAALGSESTTRMLLDAGAARSVKRDDGETPLGLAERKRAEATEWLRYARTVFWGEPEMLEELVARVEAVVALLRDERVEAAV
;
A
#
# COMPACT_ATOMS: atom_id res chain seq x y z
N MET A 1 -27.86 -56.66 43.49
CA MET A 1 -26.48 -56.44 43.03
C MET A 1 -26.51 -56.58 41.52
N ALA A 2 -26.62 -55.45 40.84
CA ALA A 2 -26.66 -55.34 39.38
C ALA A 2 -25.68 -54.24 38.99
N ASP A 3 -24.96 -54.52 37.91
CA ASP A 3 -23.78 -53.86 37.35
C ASP A 3 -24.01 -52.36 37.02
N PRO A 4 -23.11 -51.42 37.39
CA PRO A 4 -23.23 -50.02 37.00
C PRO A 4 -22.83 -49.72 35.54
N ASP A 5 -22.27 -50.67 34.78
CA ASP A 5 -21.73 -50.41 33.43
C ASP A 5 -22.68 -50.85 32.29
N SER A 6 -23.96 -50.48 32.36
CA SER A 6 -24.91 -50.76 31.25
C SER A 6 -25.92 -49.65 31.03
N ILE A 7 -25.64 -48.76 30.07
CA ILE A 7 -26.65 -48.07 29.25
C ILE A 7 -26.05 -47.58 27.91
N PRO A 8 -26.86 -47.44 26.84
CA PRO A 8 -26.54 -47.93 25.50
C PRO A 8 -26.36 -46.83 24.43
N PHE A 9 -26.00 -47.30 23.24
CA PHE A 9 -25.90 -46.64 21.94
C PHE A 9 -27.09 -45.71 21.51
N PHE A 10 -26.70 -44.65 20.76
CA PHE A 10 -27.38 -43.85 19.73
C PHE A 10 -28.60 -42.96 20.08
N CYS A 11 -28.49 -41.63 19.90
CA CYS A 11 -28.95 -40.93 18.68
C CYS A 11 -28.84 -39.37 18.76
N THR A 12 -28.12 -38.82 17.77
CA THR A 12 -28.48 -37.63 16.95
C THR A 12 -28.77 -36.29 17.64
N SER A 13 -27.74 -35.45 17.72
CA SER A 13 -27.87 -34.02 17.39
C SER A 13 -27.32 -33.82 15.97
N PRO A 14 -27.95 -33.04 15.08
CA PRO A 14 -27.46 -32.82 13.73
C PRO A 14 -26.19 -31.94 13.78
N VAL A 15 -25.05 -32.63 13.65
CA VAL A 15 -23.77 -32.23 13.02
C VAL A 15 -23.48 -30.72 13.03
N LEU A 16 -22.98 -30.23 14.15
CA LEU A 16 -21.95 -29.18 14.16
C LEU A 16 -20.65 -29.88 14.51
N ARG A 17 -19.96 -30.47 13.53
CA ARG A 17 -18.76 -31.26 13.80
C ARG A 17 -17.55 -30.32 13.94
N GLU A 18 -17.20 -30.10 15.20
CA GLU A 18 -15.88 -29.65 15.65
C GLU A 18 -14.78 -30.55 15.05
N THR A 19 -13.59 -29.98 14.84
CA THR A 19 -12.37 -30.64 14.33
C THR A 19 -12.18 -32.04 14.91
N THR A 20 -12.08 -33.07 14.06
CA THR A 20 -11.92 -34.47 14.52
C THR A 20 -10.48 -34.80 14.92
N GLU A 21 -10.27 -35.87 15.69
CA GLU A 21 -8.92 -36.38 16.01
C GLU A 21 -8.08 -36.66 14.75
N LEU A 22 -8.72 -37.09 13.66
CA LEU A 22 -8.05 -37.31 12.38
C LEU A 22 -7.53 -36.02 11.76
N HIS A 23 -8.24 -34.89 11.90
CA HIS A 23 -7.74 -33.58 11.47
C HIS A 23 -6.51 -33.14 12.27
N ILE A 24 -6.54 -33.36 13.59
CA ILE A 24 -5.43 -33.00 14.48
C ILE A 24 -4.20 -33.85 14.14
N ALA A 25 -4.36 -35.17 14.08
CA ALA A 25 -3.28 -36.09 13.71
C ALA A 25 -2.68 -35.76 12.33
N ALA A 26 -3.53 -35.41 11.37
CA ALA A 26 -3.09 -35.00 10.03
C ALA A 26 -2.31 -33.69 10.05
N THR A 27 -2.76 -32.69 10.82
CA THR A 27 -2.10 -31.39 10.96
C THR A 27 -0.71 -31.52 11.61
N GLU A 28 -0.58 -32.39 12.61
CA GLU A 28 0.69 -32.66 13.30
C GLU A 28 1.65 -33.54 12.48
N GLY A 29 1.19 -34.13 11.38
CA GLY A 29 1.98 -35.08 10.59
C GLY A 29 2.22 -36.42 11.30
N ASN A 30 1.41 -36.76 12.31
CA ASN A 30 1.59 -37.97 13.13
C ASN A 30 1.06 -39.22 12.41
N HIS A 31 1.84 -39.72 11.45
CA HIS A 31 1.50 -40.87 10.62
C HIS A 31 1.12 -42.14 11.40
N VAL A 32 1.72 -42.40 12.56
CA VAL A 32 1.37 -43.56 13.40
C VAL A 32 -0.05 -43.42 13.95
N TYR A 33 -0.38 -42.24 14.47
CA TYR A 33 -1.70 -41.99 15.02
C TYR A 33 -2.77 -41.88 13.92
N THR A 34 -2.44 -41.26 12.79
CA THR A 34 -3.30 -41.24 11.60
C THR A 34 -3.63 -42.67 11.13
N GLN A 35 -2.63 -43.55 11.00
CA GLN A 35 -2.85 -44.95 10.62
C GLN A 35 -3.77 -45.66 11.62
N LEU A 36 -3.52 -45.52 12.93
CA LEU A 36 -4.33 -46.13 13.97
C LEU A 36 -5.81 -45.69 13.88
N LEU A 37 -6.05 -44.40 13.64
CA LEU A 37 -7.40 -43.86 13.48
C LEU A 37 -8.09 -44.44 12.23
N LEU A 38 -7.40 -44.49 11.10
CA LEU A 38 -7.92 -45.07 9.85
C LEU A 38 -8.21 -46.56 9.98
N ASP A 39 -7.31 -47.34 10.60
CA ASP A 39 -7.50 -48.77 10.89
C ASP A 39 -8.69 -49.02 11.83
N SER A 40 -8.99 -48.06 12.71
CA SER A 40 -10.14 -48.08 13.60
C SER A 40 -11.45 -47.64 12.94
N GLY A 41 -11.42 -47.33 11.63
CA GLY A 41 -12.59 -46.94 10.85
C GLY A 41 -12.92 -45.46 10.89
N ALA A 42 -11.96 -44.58 11.19
CA ALA A 42 -12.16 -43.15 11.08
C ALA A 42 -12.48 -42.73 9.64
N ASP A 43 -13.52 -41.91 9.48
CA ASP A 43 -13.98 -41.44 8.17
C ASP A 43 -13.14 -40.25 7.69
N ALA A 44 -12.32 -40.47 6.66
CA ALA A 44 -11.45 -39.46 6.05
C ALA A 44 -12.21 -38.38 5.25
N THR A 45 -13.52 -38.55 5.03
CA THR A 45 -14.36 -37.60 4.29
C THR A 45 -14.99 -36.52 5.17
N VAL A 46 -14.87 -36.66 6.50
CA VAL A 46 -15.46 -35.69 7.45
C VAL A 46 -14.86 -34.31 7.24
N GLN A 47 -15.74 -33.31 7.18
CA GLN A 47 -15.40 -31.90 7.12
C GLN A 47 -15.60 -31.23 8.48
N SER A 48 -14.72 -30.27 8.80
CA SER A 48 -14.93 -29.31 9.89
C SER A 48 -16.01 -28.28 9.52
N LEU A 49 -16.30 -27.34 10.44
CA LEU A 49 -17.21 -26.22 10.20
C LEU A 49 -16.81 -25.36 8.99
N ASP A 50 -15.51 -25.23 8.73
CA ASP A 50 -14.97 -24.45 7.62
C ASP A 50 -14.80 -25.28 6.35
N GLY A 51 -15.42 -26.48 6.29
CA GLY A 51 -15.31 -27.39 5.13
C GLY A 51 -13.96 -28.10 5.00
N VAL A 52 -13.03 -27.90 5.95
CA VAL A 52 -11.69 -28.49 5.94
C VAL A 52 -11.80 -29.99 6.18
N THR A 53 -11.13 -30.79 5.35
CA THR A 53 -11.00 -32.26 5.54
C THR A 53 -9.66 -32.61 6.16
N ALA A 54 -9.49 -33.86 6.63
CA ALA A 54 -8.19 -34.36 7.08
C ALA A 54 -7.10 -34.22 6.00
N LEU A 55 -7.46 -34.32 4.72
CA LEU A 55 -6.52 -34.14 3.60
C LEU A 55 -6.05 -32.68 3.46
N HIS A 56 -6.92 -31.70 3.70
CA HIS A 56 -6.51 -30.29 3.80
C HIS A 56 -5.57 -30.07 4.99
N SER A 57 -5.89 -30.64 6.16
CA SER A 57 -5.04 -30.58 7.35
C SER A 57 -3.66 -31.19 7.11
N ALA A 58 -3.57 -32.32 6.42
CA ALA A 58 -2.30 -32.95 6.05
C ALA A 58 -1.52 -32.09 5.03
N ALA A 59 -2.21 -31.52 4.04
CA ALA A 59 -1.62 -30.60 3.08
C ALA A 59 -1.10 -29.33 3.75
N TYR A 60 -1.75 -28.83 4.79
CA TYR A 60 -1.24 -27.74 5.62
C TYR A 60 -0.01 -28.17 6.43
N GLY A 61 -0.11 -29.32 7.11
CA GLY A 61 0.92 -29.85 8.02
C GLY A 61 2.22 -30.29 7.34
N GLY A 62 2.21 -30.52 6.02
CA GLY A 62 3.44 -30.79 5.26
C GLY A 62 3.96 -32.23 5.34
N SER A 63 3.12 -33.20 5.74
CA SER A 63 3.53 -34.62 5.84
C SER A 63 3.07 -35.45 4.64
N ASP A 64 4.00 -35.71 3.72
CA ASP A 64 3.77 -36.55 2.53
C ASP A 64 3.20 -37.94 2.89
N VAL A 65 3.69 -38.53 3.99
CA VAL A 65 3.26 -39.85 4.46
C VAL A 65 1.80 -39.83 4.86
N VAL A 66 1.37 -38.83 5.64
CA VAL A 66 -0.03 -38.69 6.06
C VAL A 66 -0.93 -38.44 4.85
N VAL A 67 -0.50 -37.62 3.89
CA VAL A 67 -1.26 -37.40 2.65
C VAL A 67 -1.46 -38.71 1.91
N GLN A 68 -0.41 -39.52 1.73
CA GLN A 68 -0.52 -40.82 1.07
C GLN A 68 -1.49 -41.75 1.81
N LEU A 69 -1.41 -41.83 3.14
CA LEU A 69 -2.32 -42.66 3.94
C LEU A 69 -3.78 -42.25 3.76
N LEU A 70 -4.06 -40.94 3.74
CA LEU A 70 -5.41 -40.42 3.53
C LEU A 70 -5.92 -40.69 2.11
N LEU A 71 -5.07 -40.58 1.09
CA LEU A 71 -5.41 -40.91 -0.29
C LEU A 71 -5.70 -42.42 -0.45
N ASP A 72 -4.88 -43.29 0.16
CA ASP A 72 -5.08 -44.74 0.17
C ASP A 72 -6.40 -45.13 0.89
N ALA A 73 -6.80 -44.34 1.89
CA ALA A 73 -8.09 -44.47 2.57
C ALA A 73 -9.28 -43.86 1.81
N GLY A 74 -9.07 -43.38 0.58
CA GLY A 74 -10.13 -42.87 -0.29
C GLY A 74 -10.56 -41.43 0.01
N ALA A 75 -9.69 -40.60 0.62
CA ALA A 75 -9.96 -39.18 0.79
C ALA A 75 -10.22 -38.48 -0.55
N ASN A 76 -11.21 -37.58 -0.56
CA ASN A 76 -11.56 -36.84 -1.76
C ASN A 76 -10.50 -35.76 -2.07
N VAL A 77 -9.72 -35.99 -3.12
CA VAL A 77 -8.67 -35.06 -3.60
C VAL A 77 -9.22 -33.71 -4.07
N SER A 78 -10.50 -33.68 -4.48
CA SER A 78 -11.20 -32.48 -4.97
C SER A 78 -12.14 -31.87 -3.92
N ALA A 79 -11.99 -32.24 -2.65
CA ALA A 79 -12.73 -31.59 -1.57
C ALA A 79 -12.41 -30.09 -1.54
N ILE A 80 -13.37 -29.27 -1.11
CA ILE A 80 -13.21 -27.82 -0.99
C ILE A 80 -13.53 -27.36 0.43
N ASN A 81 -12.78 -26.37 0.93
CA ASN A 81 -13.08 -25.66 2.16
C ASN A 81 -14.01 -24.44 1.91
N ILE A 82 -14.25 -23.62 2.93
CA ILE A 82 -15.08 -22.40 2.87
C ILE A 82 -14.57 -21.36 1.87
N ASP A 83 -13.27 -21.32 1.63
CA ASP A 83 -12.61 -20.46 0.65
C ASP A 83 -12.53 -21.12 -0.74
N VAL A 84 -13.24 -22.23 -0.94
CA VAL A 84 -13.24 -23.02 -2.20
C VAL A 84 -11.84 -23.52 -2.55
N GLU A 85 -10.94 -23.60 -1.57
CA GLU A 85 -9.60 -24.15 -1.76
C GLU A 85 -9.65 -25.67 -1.72
N THR A 86 -8.92 -26.29 -2.64
CA THR A 86 -8.65 -27.73 -2.62
C THR A 86 -7.41 -28.04 -1.79
N PRO A 87 -7.14 -29.30 -1.40
CA PRO A 87 -5.88 -29.67 -0.78
C PRO A 87 -4.65 -29.25 -1.60
N LEU A 88 -4.77 -29.19 -2.94
CA LEU A 88 -3.70 -28.72 -3.81
C LEU A 88 -3.46 -27.21 -3.68
N HIS A 89 -4.49 -26.40 -3.47
CA HIS A 89 -4.32 -24.98 -3.14
C HIS A 89 -3.57 -24.83 -1.82
N VAL A 90 -3.95 -25.59 -0.79
CA VAL A 90 -3.28 -25.55 0.51
C VAL A 90 -1.81 -25.96 0.38
N ALA A 91 -1.51 -27.08 -0.30
CA ALA A 91 -0.13 -27.50 -0.56
C ALA A 91 0.67 -26.44 -1.34
N ALA A 92 0.04 -25.79 -2.32
CA ALA A 92 0.63 -24.68 -3.08
C ALA A 92 0.88 -23.44 -2.22
N THR A 93 0.00 -23.08 -1.29
CA THR A 93 0.20 -21.95 -0.36
C THR A 93 1.45 -22.11 0.49
N PHE A 94 1.73 -23.33 0.94
CA PHE A 94 2.86 -23.63 1.84
C PHE A 94 4.11 -24.15 1.12
N GLY A 95 4.06 -24.35 -0.19
CA GLY A 95 5.22 -24.77 -0.99
C GLY A 95 5.59 -26.24 -0.82
N HIS A 96 4.64 -27.09 -0.43
CA HIS A 96 4.88 -28.51 -0.23
C HIS A 96 4.88 -29.24 -1.59
N GLU A 97 6.04 -29.25 -2.24
CA GLU A 97 6.23 -29.85 -3.57
C GLU A 97 5.87 -31.35 -3.59
N GLY A 98 6.31 -32.12 -2.59
CA GLY A 98 6.01 -33.55 -2.46
C GLY A 98 4.51 -33.83 -2.38
N ILE A 99 3.81 -33.12 -1.50
CA ILE A 99 2.35 -33.17 -1.38
C ILE A 99 1.67 -32.77 -2.69
N SER A 100 2.12 -31.68 -3.31
CA SER A 100 1.54 -31.21 -4.58
C SER A 100 1.64 -32.29 -5.66
N LYS A 101 2.77 -33.00 -5.71
CA LYS A 101 2.97 -34.16 -6.59
C LYS A 101 1.97 -35.27 -6.30
N LEU A 102 1.87 -35.70 -5.04
CA LEU A 102 0.97 -36.77 -4.63
C LEU A 102 -0.49 -36.47 -4.97
N LEU A 103 -0.91 -35.22 -4.76
CA LEU A 103 -2.27 -34.78 -5.08
C LEU A 103 -2.53 -34.79 -6.59
N LEU A 104 -1.58 -34.31 -7.42
CA LEU A 104 -1.71 -34.37 -8.88
C LEU A 104 -1.69 -35.80 -9.41
N ASP A 105 -0.81 -36.66 -8.89
CA ASP A 105 -0.77 -38.09 -9.24
C ASP A 105 -2.08 -38.80 -8.87
N ALA A 106 -2.76 -38.35 -7.80
CA ALA A 106 -4.08 -38.79 -7.38
C ALA A 106 -5.25 -38.14 -8.16
N GLY A 107 -4.97 -37.30 -9.16
CA GLY A 107 -5.96 -36.70 -10.04
C GLY A 107 -6.52 -35.34 -9.58
N ALA A 108 -5.83 -34.61 -8.71
CA ALA A 108 -6.18 -33.23 -8.38
C ALA A 108 -6.23 -32.35 -9.64
N GLU A 109 -7.24 -31.50 -9.74
CA GLU A 109 -7.35 -30.55 -10.84
C GLU A 109 -6.40 -29.36 -10.65
N ALA A 110 -5.34 -29.28 -11.46
CA ALA A 110 -4.34 -28.22 -11.41
C ALA A 110 -4.89 -26.83 -11.83
N SER A 111 -6.08 -26.78 -12.46
CA SER A 111 -6.80 -25.58 -12.89
C SER A 111 -7.94 -25.17 -11.96
N ALA A 112 -8.15 -25.88 -10.85
CA ALA A 112 -9.19 -25.53 -9.87
C ALA A 112 -9.02 -24.09 -9.40
N LYS A 113 -10.13 -23.39 -9.13
CA LYS A 113 -10.12 -22.00 -8.67
C LYS A 113 -10.71 -21.89 -7.27
N ASN A 114 -10.02 -21.16 -6.39
CA ASN A 114 -10.54 -20.78 -5.08
C ASN A 114 -11.54 -19.61 -5.15
N CYS A 115 -12.03 -19.13 -4.00
CA CYS A 115 -13.01 -18.05 -3.90
C CYS A 115 -12.53 -16.72 -4.50
N TYR A 116 -11.21 -16.52 -4.63
CA TYR A 116 -10.58 -15.37 -5.29
C TYR A 116 -10.36 -15.58 -6.80
N GLY A 117 -10.72 -16.75 -7.31
CA GLY A 117 -10.46 -17.15 -8.70
C GLY A 117 -9.01 -17.57 -8.95
N ASN A 118 -8.17 -17.65 -7.92
CA ASN A 118 -6.78 -18.06 -8.06
C ASN A 118 -6.69 -19.58 -8.23
N THR A 119 -5.80 -20.00 -9.12
CA THR A 119 -5.36 -21.39 -9.30
C THR A 119 -4.22 -21.74 -8.33
N PRO A 120 -3.92 -23.03 -8.08
CA PRO A 120 -2.75 -23.42 -7.31
C PRO A 120 -1.45 -22.83 -7.85
N LEU A 121 -1.33 -22.67 -9.18
CA LEU A 121 -0.17 -22.04 -9.81
C LEU A 121 -0.04 -20.57 -9.42
N GLN A 122 -1.14 -19.80 -9.44
CA GLN A 122 -1.14 -18.40 -9.00
C GLN A 122 -0.75 -18.28 -7.52
N VAL A 123 -1.31 -19.13 -6.67
CA VAL A 123 -1.00 -19.14 -5.23
C VAL A 123 0.47 -19.46 -4.98
N ALA A 124 1.01 -20.51 -5.60
CA ALA A 124 2.44 -20.86 -5.48
C ALA A 124 3.36 -19.76 -6.03
N ALA A 125 2.96 -19.12 -7.14
CA ALA A 125 3.71 -18.05 -7.77
C ALA A 125 3.79 -16.80 -6.89
N GLU A 126 2.66 -16.37 -6.31
CA GLU A 126 2.60 -15.23 -5.38
C GLU A 126 3.43 -15.46 -4.12
N ARG A 127 3.43 -16.70 -3.61
CA ARG A 127 4.14 -17.07 -2.39
C ARG A 127 5.63 -17.36 -2.58
N GLY A 128 6.13 -17.41 -3.82
CA GLY A 128 7.55 -17.63 -4.09
C GLY A 128 7.99 -19.10 -4.10
N HIS A 129 7.08 -20.06 -4.25
CA HIS A 129 7.39 -21.49 -4.15
C HIS A 129 7.84 -22.09 -5.49
N GLU A 130 9.11 -21.92 -5.82
CA GLU A 130 9.70 -22.31 -7.12
C GLU A 130 9.48 -23.79 -7.49
N GLY A 131 9.69 -24.71 -6.55
CA GLY A 131 9.54 -26.16 -6.78
C GLY A 131 8.10 -26.53 -7.15
N THR A 132 7.14 -26.02 -6.39
CA THR A 132 5.71 -26.22 -6.66
C THR A 132 5.28 -25.57 -7.98
N VAL A 133 5.76 -24.37 -8.30
CA VAL A 133 5.48 -23.74 -9.60
C VAL A 133 5.97 -24.61 -10.75
N ARG A 134 7.22 -25.11 -10.69
CA ARG A 134 7.79 -25.97 -11.73
C ARG A 134 6.93 -27.21 -11.94
N LEU A 135 6.55 -27.86 -10.84
CA LEU A 135 5.72 -29.04 -10.86
C LEU A 135 4.33 -28.78 -11.48
N LEU A 136 3.71 -27.65 -11.16
CA LEU A 136 2.41 -27.26 -11.74
C LEU A 136 2.50 -26.92 -13.23
N LEU A 137 3.60 -26.28 -13.67
CA LEU A 137 3.86 -26.04 -15.10
C LEU A 137 4.09 -27.35 -15.87
N ASP A 138 4.81 -28.30 -15.29
CA ASP A 138 5.00 -29.64 -15.88
C ASP A 138 3.67 -30.39 -16.01
N ALA A 139 2.77 -30.21 -15.04
CA ALA A 139 1.40 -30.71 -15.06
C ALA A 139 0.43 -29.96 -15.99
N LYS A 140 0.94 -29.03 -16.82
CA LYS A 140 0.16 -28.26 -17.82
C LYS A 140 -0.92 -27.39 -17.20
N SER A 141 -0.68 -26.83 -16.01
CA SER A 141 -1.52 -25.75 -15.47
C SER A 141 -1.68 -24.62 -16.48
N ASP A 142 -2.89 -24.04 -16.53
CA ASP A 142 -3.21 -22.96 -17.45
C ASP A 142 -2.49 -21.65 -17.07
N ILE A 143 -1.45 -21.32 -17.84
CA ILE A 143 -0.66 -20.10 -17.70
C ILE A 143 -1.41 -18.81 -18.09
N ALA A 144 -2.58 -18.94 -18.71
CA ALA A 144 -3.44 -17.82 -19.12
C ALA A 144 -4.67 -17.64 -18.21
N SER A 145 -4.84 -18.50 -17.19
CA SER A 145 -5.98 -18.44 -16.28
C SER A 145 -6.05 -17.11 -15.55
N ARG A 146 -7.23 -16.50 -15.48
CA ARG A 146 -7.44 -15.22 -14.81
C ARG A 146 -8.20 -15.40 -13.49
N ASN A 147 -7.71 -14.73 -12.44
CA ASN A 147 -8.42 -14.65 -11.17
C ASN A 147 -9.60 -13.66 -11.24
N ASN A 148 -10.30 -13.43 -10.12
CA ASN A 148 -11.45 -12.52 -10.09
C ASN A 148 -11.07 -11.04 -10.36
N ASN A 149 -9.80 -10.69 -10.20
CA ASN A 149 -9.23 -9.37 -10.54
C ASN A 149 -8.78 -9.30 -12.01
N GLY A 150 -8.96 -10.37 -12.79
CA GLY A 150 -8.49 -10.47 -14.16
C GLY A 150 -7.00 -10.75 -14.29
N GLU A 151 -6.28 -11.08 -13.22
CA GLU A 151 -4.83 -11.20 -13.22
C GLU A 151 -4.39 -12.63 -13.62
N PRO A 152 -3.42 -12.76 -14.55
CA PRO A 152 -2.80 -14.05 -14.89
C PRO A 152 -1.75 -14.49 -13.84
N PRO A 153 -1.23 -15.73 -13.91
CA PRO A 153 -0.17 -16.21 -13.02
C PRO A 153 1.11 -15.36 -13.04
N LEU A 154 1.42 -14.73 -14.17
CA LEU A 154 2.56 -13.82 -14.29
C LEU A 154 2.44 -12.61 -13.34
N HIS A 155 1.24 -12.05 -13.19
CA HIS A 155 0.99 -10.94 -12.25
C HIS A 155 1.18 -11.38 -10.81
N ALA A 156 0.72 -12.59 -10.45
CA ALA A 156 0.92 -13.16 -9.12
C ALA A 156 2.42 -13.29 -8.79
N ALA A 157 3.23 -13.81 -9.72
CA ALA A 157 4.68 -13.92 -9.55
C ALA A 157 5.37 -12.56 -9.34
N LEU A 158 4.93 -11.53 -10.10
CA LEU A 158 5.48 -10.18 -10.02
C LEU A 158 5.10 -9.49 -8.70
N SER A 159 3.85 -9.65 -8.25
CA SER A 159 3.37 -9.16 -6.96
C SER A 159 4.11 -9.81 -5.79
N GLY A 160 4.46 -11.10 -5.90
CA GLY A 160 5.30 -11.82 -4.94
C GLY A 160 6.79 -11.48 -5.01
N GLY A 161 7.24 -10.77 -6.05
CA GLY A 161 8.65 -10.42 -6.27
C GLY A 161 9.55 -11.60 -6.70
N GLY A 162 8.97 -12.72 -7.13
CA GLY A 162 9.70 -13.94 -7.46
C GLY A 162 10.38 -13.89 -8.83
N VAL A 163 11.66 -13.52 -8.89
CA VAL A 163 12.46 -13.43 -10.14
C VAL A 163 12.52 -14.78 -10.88
N ALA A 164 12.88 -15.85 -10.18
CA ALA A 164 12.99 -17.17 -10.79
C ALA A 164 11.65 -17.68 -11.32
N ILE A 165 10.56 -17.44 -10.59
CA ILE A 165 9.19 -17.80 -10.98
C ILE A 165 8.74 -16.98 -12.19
N THR A 166 8.98 -15.68 -12.18
CA THR A 166 8.68 -14.80 -13.31
C THR A 166 9.38 -15.31 -14.56
N LYS A 167 10.67 -15.67 -14.45
CA LYS A 167 11.41 -16.27 -15.56
C LYS A 167 10.80 -17.60 -16.02
N MET A 168 10.47 -18.51 -15.09
CA MET A 168 9.83 -19.80 -15.43
C MET A 168 8.51 -19.59 -16.19
N LEU A 169 7.69 -18.63 -15.77
CA LEU A 169 6.42 -18.32 -16.44
C LEU A 169 6.63 -17.70 -17.83
N LEU A 170 7.58 -16.77 -17.98
CA LEU A 170 7.93 -16.18 -19.26
C LEU A 170 8.51 -17.23 -20.23
N ASP A 171 9.41 -18.10 -19.76
CA ASP A 171 9.97 -19.21 -20.54
C ASP A 171 8.89 -20.22 -20.95
N ALA A 172 7.83 -20.37 -20.14
CA ALA A 172 6.65 -21.18 -20.46
C ALA A 172 5.67 -20.50 -21.43
N GLY A 173 5.92 -19.25 -21.82
CA GLY A 173 5.10 -18.50 -22.79
C GLY A 173 3.99 -17.65 -22.18
N ALA A 174 4.12 -17.23 -20.91
CA ALA A 174 3.17 -16.30 -20.30
C ALA A 174 3.16 -14.95 -21.02
N ASP A 175 1.96 -14.40 -21.22
CA ASP A 175 1.76 -13.14 -21.93
C ASP A 175 2.08 -11.93 -21.01
N ALA A 176 3.20 -11.27 -21.28
CA ALA A 176 3.62 -10.07 -20.56
C ALA A 176 2.79 -8.81 -20.89
N SER A 177 1.98 -8.85 -21.96
CA SER A 177 1.10 -7.75 -22.35
C SER A 177 -0.27 -7.80 -21.67
N ALA A 178 -0.60 -8.91 -21.00
CA ALA A 178 -1.86 -9.07 -20.32
C ALA A 178 -2.09 -7.97 -19.28
N GLN A 179 -3.27 -7.36 -19.30
CA GLN A 179 -3.70 -6.41 -18.28
C GLN A 179 -4.49 -7.13 -17.17
N GLY A 180 -4.25 -6.73 -15.93
CA GLY A 180 -4.98 -7.17 -14.74
C GLY A 180 -5.91 -6.07 -14.21
N CYS A 181 -6.08 -6.02 -12.88
CA CYS A 181 -6.90 -4.99 -12.26
C CYS A 181 -6.36 -3.58 -12.52
N GLY A 182 -7.27 -2.61 -12.76
CA GLY A 182 -6.90 -1.21 -13.01
C GLY A 182 -6.04 -0.98 -14.26
N GLY A 183 -5.98 -1.94 -15.19
CA GLY A 183 -5.18 -1.84 -16.41
C GLY A 183 -3.68 -2.12 -16.21
N HIS A 184 -3.24 -2.60 -15.04
CA HIS A 184 -1.83 -2.90 -14.78
C HIS A 184 -1.31 -4.04 -15.66
N THR A 185 -0.20 -3.80 -16.36
CA THR A 185 0.56 -4.81 -17.10
C THR A 185 1.64 -5.44 -16.23
N ALA A 186 2.27 -6.52 -16.72
CA ALA A 186 3.44 -7.12 -16.09
C ALA A 186 4.55 -6.08 -15.81
N MET A 187 4.74 -5.13 -16.74
CA MET A 187 5.75 -4.10 -16.59
C MET A 187 5.50 -3.18 -15.39
N HIS A 188 4.23 -2.82 -15.10
CA HIS A 188 3.90 -1.99 -13.93
C HIS A 188 4.29 -2.70 -12.62
N LEU A 189 3.95 -3.98 -12.51
CA LEU A 189 4.22 -4.78 -11.32
C LEU A 189 5.71 -5.12 -11.16
N ALA A 190 6.45 -5.26 -12.26
CA ALA A 190 7.89 -5.55 -12.24
C ALA A 190 8.74 -4.45 -11.61
N THR A 191 8.22 -3.23 -11.49
CA THR A 191 8.97 -2.05 -11.01
C THR A 191 9.51 -2.19 -9.59
N VAL A 192 9.03 -3.17 -8.81
CA VAL A 192 9.54 -3.51 -7.47
C VAL A 192 11.03 -3.89 -7.49
N SER A 193 11.54 -4.47 -8.59
CA SER A 193 12.95 -4.86 -8.73
C SER A 193 13.47 -4.59 -10.14
N GLY A 194 14.67 -4.03 -10.24
CA GLY A 194 15.30 -3.81 -11.53
C GLY A 194 15.59 -5.11 -12.31
N GLU A 195 15.76 -6.23 -11.62
CA GLU A 195 15.94 -7.54 -12.28
C GLU A 195 14.65 -8.02 -12.94
N LEU A 196 13.49 -7.79 -12.31
CA LEU A 196 12.19 -8.09 -12.91
C LEU A 196 11.92 -7.19 -14.12
N VAL A 197 12.26 -5.90 -14.04
CA VAL A 197 12.15 -4.98 -15.18
C VAL A 197 13.00 -5.47 -16.37
N GLU A 198 14.24 -5.92 -16.13
CA GLU A 198 15.10 -6.48 -17.18
C GLU A 198 14.50 -7.75 -17.80
N LEU A 199 13.99 -8.68 -16.99
CA LEU A 199 13.35 -9.90 -17.49
C LEU A 199 12.11 -9.59 -18.34
N VAL A 200 11.23 -8.72 -17.85
CA VAL A 200 9.97 -8.38 -18.52
C VAL A 200 10.24 -7.57 -19.80
N LEU A 201 11.22 -6.67 -19.80
CA LEU A 201 11.69 -5.99 -21.03
C LEU A 201 12.29 -6.99 -22.02
N GLY A 202 13.10 -7.95 -21.54
CA GLY A 202 13.68 -9.01 -22.36
C GLY A 202 12.64 -9.91 -23.02
N ALA A 203 11.47 -10.06 -22.40
CA ALA A 203 10.31 -10.75 -22.96
C ALA A 203 9.50 -9.90 -23.97
N GLY A 204 9.92 -8.67 -24.26
CA GLY A 204 9.29 -7.81 -25.26
C GLY A 204 8.06 -7.05 -24.77
N ALA A 205 7.89 -6.88 -23.47
CA ALA A 205 6.78 -6.11 -22.92
C ALA A 205 6.87 -4.61 -23.29
N ASP A 206 5.71 -4.04 -23.62
CA ASP A 206 5.60 -2.63 -24.02
C ASP A 206 5.50 -1.71 -22.80
N ILE A 207 6.38 -0.71 -22.75
CA ILE A 207 6.43 0.32 -21.69
C ILE A 207 5.44 1.47 -21.92
N SER A 208 4.85 1.56 -23.11
CA SER A 208 3.93 2.65 -23.50
C SER A 208 2.50 2.44 -23.02
N VAL A 209 2.15 1.22 -22.59
CA VAL A 209 0.83 0.90 -22.05
C VAL A 209 0.61 1.64 -20.74
N VAL A 210 -0.59 2.19 -20.59
CA VAL A 210 -1.04 2.90 -19.38
C VAL A 210 -2.14 2.11 -18.68
N THR A 211 -2.26 2.33 -17.37
CA THR A 211 -3.37 1.86 -16.54
C THR A 211 -4.68 2.61 -16.84
N ASP A 212 -5.78 2.20 -16.23
CA ASP A 212 -7.11 2.77 -16.45
C ASP A 212 -7.20 4.26 -16.07
N ASP A 213 -6.39 4.71 -15.11
CA ASP A 213 -6.25 6.12 -14.72
C ASP A 213 -5.23 6.90 -15.57
N GLY A 214 -4.64 6.25 -16.58
CA GLY A 214 -3.65 6.82 -17.48
C GLY A 214 -2.24 6.90 -16.90
N THR A 215 -1.96 6.18 -15.80
CA THR A 215 -0.61 6.09 -15.22
C THR A 215 0.31 5.26 -16.11
N THR A 216 1.48 5.79 -16.40
CA THR A 216 2.56 5.10 -17.13
C THR A 216 3.39 4.22 -16.20
N VAL A 217 4.14 3.28 -16.78
CA VAL A 217 5.09 2.45 -16.03
C VAL A 217 6.11 3.30 -15.25
N LEU A 218 6.65 4.36 -15.86
CA LEU A 218 7.63 5.23 -15.20
C LEU A 218 7.02 6.01 -14.04
N GLN A 219 5.77 6.49 -14.16
CA GLN A 219 5.05 7.12 -13.05
C GLN A 219 4.79 6.14 -11.90
N TYR A 220 4.43 4.90 -12.22
CA TYR A 220 4.26 3.86 -11.21
C TYR A 220 5.58 3.53 -10.50
N ALA A 221 6.68 3.35 -11.26
CA ALA A 221 8.02 3.15 -10.72
C ALA A 221 8.50 4.33 -9.88
N ALA A 222 8.17 5.55 -10.28
CA ALA A 222 8.50 6.75 -9.53
C ALA A 222 7.83 6.76 -8.14
N ALA A 223 6.58 6.30 -8.05
CA ALA A 223 5.83 6.24 -6.79
C ALA A 223 6.26 5.08 -5.87
N TRP A 224 6.45 3.88 -6.41
CA TRP A 224 6.54 2.64 -5.63
C TRP A 224 7.75 1.77 -5.94
N GLY A 225 8.41 2.02 -7.08
CA GLY A 225 9.53 1.22 -7.56
C GLY A 225 10.88 1.64 -7.00
N CYS A 226 11.90 0.83 -7.32
CA CYS A 226 13.27 1.11 -6.91
C CYS A 226 14.03 2.02 -7.92
N PRO A 227 15.08 2.74 -7.48
CA PRO A 227 15.89 3.61 -8.34
C PRO A 227 16.44 2.90 -9.59
N ARG A 228 16.82 1.62 -9.47
CA ARG A 228 17.30 0.82 -10.59
C ARG A 228 16.22 0.64 -11.66
N SER A 229 14.99 0.32 -11.27
CA SER A 229 13.85 0.19 -12.19
C SER A 229 13.63 1.47 -12.98
N MET A 230 13.69 2.64 -12.33
CA MET A 230 13.54 3.92 -13.03
C MET A 230 14.64 4.17 -14.05
N ARG A 231 15.91 3.91 -13.70
CA ARG A 231 17.04 4.07 -14.63
C ARG A 231 16.89 3.16 -15.85
N LEU A 232 16.44 1.92 -15.65
CA LEU A 232 16.19 0.98 -16.74
C LEU A 232 15.05 1.44 -17.65
N LEU A 233 13.93 1.90 -17.08
CA LEU A 233 12.79 2.39 -17.85
C LEU A 233 13.14 3.64 -18.66
N ILE A 234 13.88 4.59 -18.08
CA ILE A 234 14.36 5.78 -18.77
C ILE A 234 15.33 5.39 -19.90
N ALA A 235 16.26 4.46 -19.64
CA ALA A 235 17.16 3.93 -20.67
C ALA A 235 16.41 3.19 -21.80
N ALA A 236 15.28 2.54 -21.48
CA ALA A 236 14.38 1.91 -22.44
C ALA A 236 13.51 2.90 -23.23
N GLY A 237 13.61 4.22 -22.95
CA GLY A 237 12.93 5.27 -23.69
C GLY A 237 11.58 5.71 -23.09
N ALA A 238 11.32 5.43 -21.81
CA ALA A 238 10.13 5.96 -21.14
C ALA A 238 10.12 7.49 -21.14
N ASP A 239 8.99 8.08 -21.51
CA ASP A 239 8.82 9.54 -21.49
C ASP A 239 8.72 10.05 -20.05
N VAL A 240 9.76 10.76 -19.62
CA VAL A 240 9.90 11.37 -18.29
C VAL A 240 8.80 12.39 -18.00
N ASN A 241 8.28 13.03 -19.05
CA ASN A 241 7.32 14.13 -18.95
C ASN A 241 5.90 13.72 -19.38
N ALA A 242 5.63 12.41 -19.52
CA ALA A 242 4.31 11.89 -19.77
C ALA A 242 3.32 12.37 -18.69
N ARG A 243 2.08 12.63 -19.12
CA ARG A 243 1.02 13.18 -18.27
C ARG A 243 -0.21 12.29 -18.28
N THR A 244 -0.73 12.03 -17.08
CA THR A 244 -2.05 11.40 -16.92
C THR A 244 -3.16 12.36 -17.41
N PRO A 245 -4.42 11.91 -17.55
CA PRO A 245 -5.55 12.79 -17.81
C PRO A 245 -5.75 13.89 -16.76
N THR A 246 -5.32 13.66 -15.52
CA THR A 246 -5.30 14.66 -14.43
C THR A 246 -4.06 15.57 -14.48
N GLY A 247 -3.20 15.42 -15.48
CA GLY A 247 -2.00 16.23 -15.69
C GLY A 247 -0.82 15.86 -14.81
N GLU A 248 -0.88 14.76 -14.03
CA GLU A 248 0.20 14.31 -13.16
C GLU A 248 1.37 13.73 -13.98
N THR A 249 2.60 13.99 -13.53
CA THR A 249 3.86 13.49 -14.14
C THR A 249 4.57 12.54 -13.19
N ALA A 250 5.59 11.82 -13.68
CA ALA A 250 6.40 10.95 -12.83
C ALA A 250 7.03 11.70 -11.64
N LEU A 251 7.38 12.97 -11.83
CA LEU A 251 7.92 13.82 -10.77
C LEU A 251 6.90 14.08 -9.65
N HIS A 252 5.62 14.31 -9.99
CA HIS A 252 4.55 14.44 -8.99
C HIS A 252 4.43 13.16 -8.14
N SER A 253 4.43 12.00 -8.79
CA SER A 253 4.30 10.69 -8.14
C SER A 253 5.50 10.36 -7.25
N ALA A 254 6.74 10.62 -7.72
CA ALA A 254 7.97 10.45 -6.92
C ALA A 254 7.98 11.35 -5.68
N VAL A 255 7.57 12.61 -5.84
CA VAL A 255 7.54 13.55 -4.73
C VAL A 255 6.51 13.11 -3.68
N HIS A 256 5.33 12.67 -4.11
CA HIS A 256 4.25 12.28 -3.20
C HIS A 256 4.52 10.96 -2.47
N ARG A 257 5.08 9.93 -3.14
CA ARG A 257 5.19 8.56 -2.58
C ARG A 257 6.57 7.92 -2.71
N GLY A 258 7.38 8.35 -3.68
CA GLY A 258 8.69 7.76 -3.98
C GLY A 258 9.81 8.11 -2.99
N SER A 259 11.02 7.66 -3.30
CA SER A 259 12.24 8.02 -2.56
C SER A 259 12.82 9.37 -3.02
N GLU A 260 13.74 9.93 -2.25
CA GLU A 260 14.52 11.12 -2.66
C GLU A 260 15.38 10.82 -3.89
N GLU A 261 15.92 9.60 -4.00
CA GLU A 261 16.70 9.18 -5.17
C GLU A 261 15.83 9.09 -6.43
N ASN A 262 14.58 8.62 -6.31
CA ASN A 262 13.63 8.60 -7.43
C ASN A 262 13.37 10.02 -7.97
N VAL A 263 13.24 11.01 -7.07
CA VAL A 263 13.12 12.43 -7.45
C VAL A 263 14.39 12.89 -8.16
N GLN A 264 15.57 12.62 -7.60
CA GLN A 264 16.85 13.02 -8.22
C GLN A 264 17.03 12.43 -9.62
N ILE A 265 16.72 11.14 -9.80
CA ILE A 265 16.82 10.46 -11.10
C ILE A 265 15.95 11.16 -12.16
N LEU A 266 14.73 11.55 -11.81
CA LEU A 266 13.84 12.26 -12.73
C LEU A 266 14.36 13.65 -13.06
N LEU A 267 14.87 14.37 -12.08
CA LEU A 267 15.49 15.70 -12.29
C LEU A 267 16.71 15.59 -13.22
N ASP A 268 17.59 14.61 -12.98
CA ASP A 268 18.75 14.33 -13.82
C ASP A 268 18.34 13.94 -15.25
N ALA A 269 17.19 13.27 -15.40
CA ALA A 269 16.63 12.88 -16.68
C ALA A 269 15.81 13.98 -17.37
N GLY A 270 15.78 15.20 -16.83
CA GLY A 270 15.12 16.35 -17.45
C GLY A 270 13.61 16.42 -17.22
N ALA A 271 13.13 15.94 -16.08
CA ALA A 271 11.74 16.13 -15.68
C ALA A 271 11.37 17.61 -15.56
N ASP A 272 10.21 17.99 -16.09
CA ASP A 272 9.68 19.35 -16.02
C ASP A 272 9.18 19.64 -14.61
N VAL A 273 9.97 20.41 -13.87
CA VAL A 273 9.68 20.87 -12.51
C VAL A 273 8.49 21.85 -12.46
N SER A 274 8.18 22.50 -13.58
CA SER A 274 7.10 23.47 -13.70
C SER A 274 5.76 22.85 -14.11
N ALA A 275 5.74 21.55 -14.42
CA ALA A 275 4.52 20.84 -14.81
C ALA A 275 3.43 21.01 -13.75
N ARG A 276 2.20 21.20 -14.21
CA ARG A 276 1.03 21.43 -13.35
C ARG A 276 0.00 20.31 -13.47
N THR A 277 -0.60 19.88 -12.38
CA THR A 277 -1.77 19.00 -12.40
C THR A 277 -3.03 19.75 -12.89
N GLY A 278 -4.15 19.03 -13.01
CA GLY A 278 -5.46 19.61 -13.31
C GLY A 278 -5.96 20.57 -12.22
N THR A 279 -5.48 20.43 -10.98
CA THR A 279 -5.71 21.39 -9.89
C THR A 279 -4.69 22.53 -9.88
N GLY A 280 -3.77 22.58 -10.85
CA GLY A 280 -2.75 23.61 -10.97
C GLY A 280 -1.54 23.42 -10.04
N GLU A 281 -1.45 22.30 -9.32
CA GLU A 281 -0.34 22.01 -8.41
C GLU A 281 0.92 21.63 -9.17
N THR A 282 2.07 22.07 -8.68
CA THR A 282 3.40 21.63 -9.14
C THR A 282 3.97 20.55 -8.22
N ALA A 283 5.08 19.93 -8.61
CA ALA A 283 5.83 19.02 -7.74
C ALA A 283 6.18 19.66 -6.39
N LEU A 284 6.48 20.97 -6.37
CA LEU A 284 6.80 21.69 -5.13
C LEU A 284 5.58 21.84 -4.19
N HIS A 285 4.36 21.95 -4.73
CA HIS A 285 3.15 21.92 -3.91
C HIS A 285 3.01 20.56 -3.21
N ARG A 286 3.23 19.45 -3.92
CA ARG A 286 3.16 18.10 -3.35
C ARG A 286 4.26 17.85 -2.31
N ALA A 287 5.45 18.40 -2.50
CA ALA A 287 6.54 18.33 -1.53
C ALA A 287 6.23 19.10 -0.24
N ALA A 288 5.44 20.18 -0.35
CA ALA A 288 5.08 21.04 0.75
C ALA A 288 3.78 20.66 1.47
N ALA A 289 2.92 19.84 0.84
CA ALA A 289 1.69 19.35 1.44
C ALA A 289 1.94 18.46 2.69
N SER A 290 0.86 18.03 3.35
CA SER A 290 0.91 17.18 4.56
C SER A 290 1.89 16.00 4.39
N TRP A 291 2.77 15.80 5.38
CA TRP A 291 3.92 14.88 5.34
C TRP A 291 5.09 15.36 4.44
N GLY A 292 5.18 16.66 4.22
CA GLY A 292 6.20 17.27 3.37
C GLY A 292 7.63 16.87 3.76
N SER A 293 8.44 16.54 2.75
CA SER A 293 9.83 16.14 2.92
C SER A 293 10.75 17.34 2.68
N PRO A 294 11.49 17.82 3.70
CA PRO A 294 12.48 18.89 3.52
C PRO A 294 13.53 18.54 2.46
N ALA A 295 13.94 17.27 2.40
CA ALA A 295 14.91 16.80 1.42
C ALA A 295 14.37 16.89 -0.02
N LYS A 296 13.16 16.37 -0.28
CA LYS A 296 12.53 16.49 -1.61
C LYS A 296 12.25 17.94 -2.00
N THR A 297 11.84 18.76 -1.03
CA THR A 297 11.66 20.20 -1.24
C THR A 297 12.98 20.83 -1.69
N LYS A 298 14.08 20.54 -0.98
CA LYS A 298 15.41 21.04 -1.33
C LYS A 298 15.84 20.61 -2.74
N LEU A 299 15.64 19.34 -3.11
CA LEU A 299 15.94 18.86 -4.46
C LEU A 299 15.20 19.66 -5.55
N LEU A 300 13.91 19.94 -5.32
CA LEU A 300 13.10 20.72 -6.26
C LEU A 300 13.56 22.19 -6.32
N LEU A 301 13.94 22.79 -5.18
CA LEU A 301 14.47 24.16 -5.12
C LEU A 301 15.83 24.26 -5.84
N ASP A 302 16.71 23.29 -5.63
CA ASP A 302 18.01 23.19 -6.33
C ASP A 302 17.79 23.06 -7.85
N ALA A 303 16.72 22.38 -8.27
CA ALA A 303 16.25 22.30 -9.65
C ALA A 303 15.44 23.53 -10.13
N ARG A 304 15.44 24.63 -9.37
CA ARG A 304 14.79 25.92 -9.69
C ARG A 304 13.26 25.83 -9.81
N ALA A 305 12.62 25.02 -8.99
CA ALA A 305 11.16 25.05 -8.85
C ALA A 305 10.67 26.46 -8.49
N ASP A 306 9.56 26.88 -9.11
CA ASP A 306 8.93 28.16 -8.82
C ASP A 306 8.26 28.15 -7.44
N VAL A 307 8.87 28.83 -6.47
CA VAL A 307 8.39 29.00 -5.10
C VAL A 307 7.11 29.85 -4.99
N ALA A 308 6.82 30.65 -6.02
CA ALA A 308 5.67 31.53 -6.07
C ALA A 308 4.49 30.93 -6.85
N ALA A 309 4.65 29.73 -7.42
CA ALA A 309 3.60 29.08 -8.18
C ALA A 309 2.34 28.94 -7.30
N ALA A 310 1.18 29.36 -7.82
CA ALA A 310 -0.10 29.19 -7.17
C ALA A 310 -0.92 28.09 -7.87
N ASN A 311 -1.56 27.22 -7.09
CA ASN A 311 -2.53 26.23 -7.58
C ASN A 311 -3.88 26.88 -7.92
N GLY A 312 -4.89 26.07 -8.27
CA GLY A 312 -6.23 26.53 -8.63
C GLY A 312 -6.96 27.29 -7.51
N ASP A 313 -6.60 27.04 -6.25
CA ASP A 313 -7.14 27.72 -5.06
C ASP A 313 -6.29 28.95 -4.67
N GLY A 314 -5.28 29.32 -5.46
CA GLY A 314 -4.36 30.41 -5.17
C GLY A 314 -3.33 30.08 -4.08
N GLU A 315 -3.26 28.84 -3.63
CA GLU A 315 -2.31 28.41 -2.60
C GLU A 315 -0.93 28.25 -3.24
N THR A 316 0.08 28.81 -2.58
CA THR A 316 1.49 28.59 -2.91
C THR A 316 2.05 27.41 -2.10
N PRO A 317 3.22 26.85 -2.45
CA PRO A 317 3.87 25.84 -1.63
C PRO A 317 4.05 26.27 -0.16
N LEU A 318 4.26 27.56 0.11
CA LEU A 318 4.38 28.08 1.47
C LEU A 318 3.06 27.97 2.25
N HIS A 319 1.90 28.19 1.61
CA HIS A 319 0.60 27.98 2.24
C HIS A 319 0.43 26.51 2.65
N LEU A 320 0.77 25.58 1.74
CA LEU A 320 0.66 24.16 1.98
C LEU A 320 1.63 23.66 3.07
N ALA A 321 2.87 24.16 3.10
CA ALA A 321 3.84 23.83 4.13
C ALA A 321 3.35 24.20 5.55
N ILE A 322 2.76 25.39 5.68
CA ILE A 322 2.21 25.87 6.95
C ILE A 322 0.96 25.07 7.31
N ALA A 323 0.04 24.85 6.37
CA ALA A 323 -1.16 24.04 6.58
C ALA A 323 -0.82 22.60 7.02
N GLY A 324 0.22 22.02 6.41
CA GLY A 324 0.79 20.72 6.75
C GLY A 324 1.63 20.69 8.02
N ARG A 325 1.81 21.84 8.71
CA ARG A 325 2.59 22.00 9.94
C ARG A 325 4.06 21.59 9.80
N SER A 326 4.65 21.82 8.63
CA SER A 326 6.07 21.55 8.37
C SER A 326 6.90 22.83 8.43
N ASP A 327 7.36 23.15 9.63
CA ASP A 327 8.17 24.35 9.90
C ASP A 327 9.49 24.34 9.10
N ASP A 328 10.11 23.16 8.93
CA ASP A 328 11.35 23.00 8.16
C ASP A 328 11.15 23.31 6.67
N VAL A 329 10.06 22.81 6.08
CA VAL A 329 9.74 23.10 4.68
C VAL A 329 9.36 24.57 4.51
N ALA A 330 8.59 25.14 5.45
CA ALA A 330 8.29 26.57 5.44
C ALA A 330 9.58 27.42 5.51
N ALA A 331 10.54 27.04 6.37
CA ALA A 331 11.84 27.70 6.47
C ALA A 331 12.62 27.64 5.15
N LEU A 332 12.68 26.46 4.52
CA LEU A 332 13.35 26.28 3.22
C LEU A 332 12.71 27.14 2.14
N LEU A 333 11.38 27.20 2.08
CA LEU A 333 10.64 27.99 1.10
C LEU A 333 10.86 29.50 1.32
N VAL A 334 10.78 29.98 2.56
CA VAL A 334 11.06 31.39 2.90
C VAL A 334 12.50 31.75 2.56
N ALA A 335 13.47 30.90 2.90
CA ALA A 335 14.87 31.10 2.54
C ALA A 335 15.11 31.12 1.02
N ALA A 336 14.32 30.37 0.25
CA ALA A 336 14.32 30.37 -1.21
C ALA A 336 13.54 31.55 -1.83
N GLY A 337 13.02 32.48 -1.03
CA GLY A 337 12.34 33.68 -1.51
C GLY A 337 10.84 33.49 -1.79
N ALA A 338 10.18 32.51 -1.15
CA ALA A 338 8.74 32.35 -1.27
C ALA A 338 7.98 33.61 -0.83
N PRO A 339 6.97 34.05 -1.59
CA PRO A 339 6.23 35.28 -1.29
C PRO A 339 5.39 35.13 -0.02
N VAL A 340 5.83 35.73 1.09
CA VAL A 340 5.09 35.74 2.37
C VAL A 340 3.82 36.60 2.35
N SER A 341 3.64 37.40 1.29
CA SER A 341 2.46 38.23 1.03
C SER A 341 1.48 37.61 0.03
N ALA A 342 1.76 36.42 -0.51
CA ALA A 342 0.85 35.76 -1.44
C ALA A 342 -0.50 35.50 -0.77
N VAL A 343 -1.56 35.48 -1.59
CA VAL A 343 -2.93 35.31 -1.10
C VAL A 343 -3.64 34.17 -1.82
N THR A 344 -4.36 33.35 -1.07
CA THR A 344 -5.26 32.33 -1.63
C THR A 344 -6.52 32.95 -2.24
N ALA A 345 -7.37 32.13 -2.84
CA ALA A 345 -8.69 32.53 -3.35
C ALA A 345 -9.60 33.16 -2.28
N ARG A 346 -9.37 32.88 -0.98
CA ARG A 346 -10.07 33.49 0.17
C ARG A 346 -9.35 34.70 0.76
N ARG A 347 -8.33 35.20 0.05
CA ARG A 347 -7.42 36.26 0.48
C ARG A 347 -6.65 35.96 1.76
N GLU A 348 -6.38 34.68 2.03
CA GLU A 348 -5.56 34.25 3.16
C GLU A 348 -4.08 34.37 2.79
N THR A 349 -3.29 34.95 3.69
CA THR A 349 -1.82 34.95 3.57
C THR A 349 -1.22 33.79 4.38
N PRO A 350 0.06 33.43 4.16
CA PRO A 350 0.78 32.50 5.02
C PRO A 350 0.68 32.85 6.51
N LEU A 351 0.66 34.14 6.85
CA LEU A 351 0.54 34.62 8.23
C LEU A 351 -0.86 34.34 8.83
N HIS A 352 -1.92 34.38 8.03
CA HIS A 352 -3.26 33.97 8.50
C HIS A 352 -3.28 32.49 8.89
N LEU A 353 -2.65 31.62 8.09
CA LEU A 353 -2.58 30.19 8.36
C LEU A 353 -1.74 29.91 9.62
N ALA A 354 -0.56 30.53 9.74
CA ALA A 354 0.30 30.39 10.91
C ALA A 354 -0.40 30.84 12.20
N ALA A 355 -1.15 31.94 12.13
CA ALA A 355 -1.93 32.48 13.24
C ALA A 355 -3.07 31.53 13.64
N ALA A 356 -3.80 30.99 12.68
CA ALA A 356 -4.90 30.06 12.92
C ALA A 356 -4.43 28.72 13.52
N LEU A 357 -3.20 28.29 13.20
CA LEU A 357 -2.60 27.04 13.70
C LEU A 357 -1.89 27.20 15.05
N GLY A 358 -1.67 28.44 15.51
CA GLY A 358 -0.92 28.71 16.75
C GLY A 358 0.54 28.24 16.64
N SER A 359 1.18 28.42 15.48
CA SER A 359 2.60 28.11 15.32
C SER A 359 3.45 29.36 15.55
N GLU A 360 4.07 29.44 16.72
CA GLU A 360 4.92 30.56 17.12
C GLU A 360 6.15 30.69 16.21
N SER A 361 6.80 29.55 15.91
CA SER A 361 7.99 29.46 15.07
C SER A 361 7.74 30.03 13.68
N THR A 362 6.70 29.53 12.98
CA THR A 362 6.38 30.01 11.63
C THR A 362 5.87 31.45 11.64
N THR A 363 5.12 31.85 12.67
CA THR A 363 4.66 33.25 12.81
C THR A 363 5.85 34.20 12.89
N ARG A 364 6.82 33.90 13.75
CA ARG A 364 8.05 34.68 13.88
C ARG A 364 8.83 34.73 12.57
N MET A 365 9.06 33.57 11.95
CA MET A 365 9.75 33.47 10.67
C MET A 365 9.10 34.32 9.57
N LEU A 366 7.76 34.30 9.47
CA LEU A 366 7.03 35.10 8.49
C LEU A 366 7.12 36.60 8.77
N LEU A 367 7.05 37.01 10.04
CA LEU A 367 7.19 38.41 10.44
C LEU A 367 8.61 38.92 10.17
N ASP A 368 9.64 38.13 10.47
CA ASP A 368 11.04 38.44 10.17
C ASP A 368 11.28 38.55 8.66
N ALA A 369 10.54 37.79 7.86
CA ALA A 369 10.53 37.87 6.39
C ALA A 369 9.64 39.00 5.83
N GLY A 370 9.03 39.84 6.68
CA GLY A 370 8.27 41.02 6.28
C GLY A 370 6.78 40.78 5.99
N ALA A 371 6.18 39.72 6.52
CA ALA A 371 4.74 39.48 6.36
C ALA A 371 3.89 40.57 7.02
N ALA A 372 2.97 41.17 6.26
CA ALA A 372 2.09 42.22 6.74
C ALA A 372 1.04 41.68 7.73
N ARG A 373 0.91 42.33 8.89
CA ARG A 373 -0.02 41.98 9.98
C ARG A 373 -1.47 42.41 9.71
N SER A 374 -1.68 43.37 8.81
CA SER A 374 -2.95 44.08 8.62
C SER A 374 -3.80 43.57 7.45
N VAL A 375 -3.32 42.56 6.71
CA VAL A 375 -4.06 41.99 5.57
C VAL A 375 -5.36 41.38 6.07
N LYS A 376 -6.44 41.58 5.33
CA LYS A 376 -7.77 41.06 5.65
C LYS A 376 -8.21 40.02 4.63
N ARG A 377 -8.79 38.93 5.14
CA ARG A 377 -9.54 37.93 4.38
C ARG A 377 -10.88 38.51 3.90
N ASP A 378 -11.61 37.72 3.11
CA ASP A 378 -12.95 38.11 2.62
C ASP A 378 -13.98 38.29 3.75
N ASP A 379 -13.82 37.59 4.87
CA ASP A 379 -14.64 37.76 6.08
C ASP A 379 -14.20 38.96 6.95
N GLY A 380 -13.18 39.70 6.53
CA GLY A 380 -12.64 40.86 7.24
C GLY A 380 -11.67 40.52 8.37
N GLU A 381 -11.44 39.23 8.64
CA GLU A 381 -10.51 38.77 9.66
C GLU A 381 -9.06 39.07 9.28
N THR A 382 -8.28 39.48 10.29
CA THR A 382 -6.82 39.65 10.20
C THR A 382 -6.13 38.45 10.82
N PRO A 383 -4.80 38.24 10.62
CA PRO A 383 -4.07 37.21 11.35
C PRO A 383 -4.23 37.34 12.87
N LEU A 384 -4.23 38.57 13.40
CA LEU A 384 -4.44 38.81 14.83
C LEU A 384 -5.86 38.41 15.27
N GLY A 385 -6.88 38.80 14.51
CA GLY A 385 -8.28 38.44 14.80
C GLY A 385 -8.49 36.92 14.82
N LEU A 386 -7.88 36.20 13.87
CA LEU A 386 -7.90 34.73 13.86
C LEU A 386 -7.23 34.12 15.09
N ALA A 387 -6.04 34.61 15.48
CA ALA A 387 -5.34 34.14 16.65
C ALA A 387 -6.14 34.41 17.95
N GLU A 388 -6.76 35.59 18.07
CA GLU A 388 -7.60 35.94 19.23
C GLU A 388 -8.86 35.09 19.33
N ARG A 389 -9.54 34.84 18.20
CA ARG A 389 -10.68 33.92 18.16
C ARG A 389 -10.26 32.51 18.57
N LYS A 390 -9.14 32.01 18.05
CA LYS A 390 -8.61 30.69 18.41
C LYS A 390 -8.21 30.59 19.87
N ARG A 391 -7.66 31.67 20.43
CA ARG A 391 -7.37 31.76 21.87
C ARG A 391 -8.65 31.67 22.70
N ALA A 392 -9.70 32.39 22.32
CA ALA A 392 -10.98 32.39 23.00
C ALA A 392 -11.63 30.99 22.99
N GLU A 393 -11.65 30.36 21.80
CA GLU A 393 -12.10 28.96 21.63
C GLU A 393 -11.28 28.03 22.54
N ALA A 394 -9.95 28.00 22.41
CA ALA A 394 -9.10 27.10 23.21
C ALA A 394 -9.27 27.30 24.72
N THR A 395 -9.45 28.55 25.18
CA THR A 395 -9.68 28.87 26.60
C THR A 395 -11.03 28.37 27.10
N GLU A 396 -12.08 28.46 26.27
CA GLU A 396 -13.40 27.94 26.61
C GLU A 396 -13.39 26.40 26.72
N TRP A 397 -12.75 25.73 25.77
CA TRP A 397 -12.57 24.29 25.78
C TRP A 397 -11.75 23.82 26.97
N LEU A 398 -10.69 24.54 27.34
CA LEU A 398 -9.89 24.27 28.54
C LEU A 398 -10.75 24.40 29.81
N ARG A 399 -11.60 25.44 29.90
CA ARG A 399 -12.53 25.61 31.02
C ARG A 399 -13.48 24.41 31.13
N TYR A 400 -14.02 23.95 29.99
CA TYR A 400 -14.89 22.78 29.95
C TYR A 400 -14.15 21.50 30.35
N ALA A 401 -12.96 21.24 29.80
CA ALA A 401 -12.17 20.04 30.10
C ALA A 401 -11.84 19.92 31.60
N ARG A 402 -11.54 21.05 32.27
CA ARG A 402 -11.30 21.12 33.71
C ARG A 402 -12.54 20.79 34.57
N THR A 403 -13.75 20.83 34.00
CA THR A 403 -15.00 20.48 34.70
C THR A 403 -15.41 19.02 34.50
N VAL A 404 -14.80 18.29 33.57
CA VAL A 404 -15.17 16.90 33.24
C VAL A 404 -14.12 15.94 33.82
N PHE A 405 -14.58 14.85 34.44
CA PHE A 405 -13.73 13.88 35.17
C PHE A 405 -12.66 13.16 34.31
N TRP A 406 -12.79 13.20 32.98
CA TRP A 406 -11.87 12.55 32.02
C TRP A 406 -11.19 13.55 31.08
N GLY A 407 -11.22 14.86 31.38
CA GLY A 407 -10.47 15.83 30.59
C GLY A 407 -8.98 15.71 30.89
N GLU A 408 -8.16 15.55 29.85
CA GLU A 408 -6.70 15.76 29.91
C GLU A 408 -6.42 17.23 29.51
N PRO A 409 -6.46 18.20 30.46
CA PRO A 409 -6.37 19.62 30.15
C PRO A 409 -4.99 20.04 29.63
N GLU A 410 -3.94 19.24 29.83
CA GLU A 410 -2.56 19.58 29.56
C GLU A 410 -2.33 19.97 28.09
N MET A 411 -2.94 19.21 27.16
CA MET A 411 -2.84 19.53 25.72
C MET A 411 -3.52 20.85 25.36
N LEU A 412 -4.63 21.19 26.04
CA LEU A 412 -5.33 22.46 25.83
C LEU A 412 -4.59 23.63 26.47
N GLU A 413 -3.91 23.41 27.60
CA GLU A 413 -3.03 24.41 28.21
C GLU A 413 -1.86 24.74 27.29
N GLU A 414 -1.23 23.74 26.68
CA GLU A 414 -0.18 23.94 25.69
C GLU A 414 -0.69 24.69 24.46
N LEU A 415 -1.87 24.34 23.95
CA LEU A 415 -2.49 25.04 22.82
C LEU A 415 -2.78 26.51 23.16
N VAL A 416 -3.34 26.80 24.35
CA VAL A 416 -3.60 28.17 24.80
C VAL A 416 -2.29 28.96 24.88
N ALA A 417 -1.24 28.39 25.49
CA ALA A 417 0.05 29.04 25.62
C ALA A 417 0.67 29.38 24.26
N ARG A 418 0.63 28.43 23.31
CA ARG A 418 1.12 28.65 21.94
C ARG A 418 0.37 29.74 21.20
N VAL A 419 -0.97 29.76 21.30
CA VAL A 419 -1.77 30.81 20.66
C VAL A 419 -1.55 32.16 21.34
N GLU A 420 -1.35 32.20 22.66
CA GLU A 420 -0.98 33.42 23.39
C GLU A 420 0.35 34.01 22.92
N ALA A 421 1.36 33.16 22.69
CA ALA A 421 2.64 33.59 22.13
C ALA A 421 2.48 34.19 20.73
N VAL A 422 1.66 33.55 19.86
CA VAL A 422 1.33 34.08 18.53
C VAL A 422 0.62 35.43 18.61
N VAL A 423 -0.37 35.58 19.50
CA VAL A 423 -1.06 36.87 19.72
C VAL A 423 -0.08 37.94 20.18
N ALA A 424 0.85 37.60 21.07
CA ALA A 424 1.89 38.54 21.52
C ALA A 424 2.80 39.00 20.37
N LEU A 425 3.26 38.07 19.52
CA LEU A 425 4.08 38.39 18.34
C LEU A 425 3.35 39.29 17.33
N LEU A 426 2.05 39.05 17.13
CA LEU A 426 1.24 39.84 16.20
C LEU A 426 0.90 41.24 16.73
N ARG A 427 0.91 41.44 18.05
CA ARG A 427 0.72 42.76 18.69
C ARG A 427 2.01 43.57 18.84
N ASP A 428 3.17 42.93 18.74
CA ASP A 428 4.45 43.63 18.89
C ASP A 428 4.78 44.46 17.64
N GLU A 429 4.39 45.74 17.66
CA GLU A 429 4.63 46.72 16.58
C GLU A 429 6.10 47.13 16.43
N ARG A 430 7.01 46.67 17.31
CA ARG A 430 8.44 47.08 17.32
C ARG A 430 9.24 46.67 16.08
N VAL A 431 8.67 45.88 15.18
CA VAL A 431 9.31 45.44 13.92
C VAL A 431 8.96 46.36 12.74
N GLU A 432 7.94 47.23 12.84
CA GLU A 432 7.60 48.16 11.74
C GLU A 432 8.53 49.38 11.64
N ALA A 433 9.41 49.60 12.62
CA ALA A 433 10.22 50.82 12.71
C ALA A 433 11.62 50.76 12.05
N ALA A 434 11.94 49.72 11.27
CA ALA A 434 13.30 49.51 10.73
C ALA A 434 13.38 49.13 9.24
N VAL A 435 12.42 49.56 8.41
CA VAL A 435 12.51 49.50 6.93
C VAL A 435 12.39 50.90 6.33
#